data_AF-A0A915BXG1-F1
#
_entry.id   AF-A0A915BXG1-F1
#
_cell.length_a   1.000
_cell.length_b   1.000
_cell.length_c   1.000
_cell.angle_alpha   90.00
_cell.angle_beta   90.00
_cell.angle_gamma   90.00
#
_symmetry.space_group_name_H-M   'P 1'
#
loop_
_entity.id
_entity.type
_entity.pdbx_description
1 polymer ?
#
loop_
_entity_poly.entity_id
_entity_poly.type
_entity_poly.pdbx_seq_one_letter_code
_entity_poly.pdbx_strand_id
1 'polypeptide(L)'
;MDIVMAARQYISEMIRLSGPGMKIMIMDKETTSAVSCVYAQSDVMQKEVYLFERIDSGAVREPIKHLKCVAFLRPTPENVQLLSEELRSPKYAQYYVYFCNIISKTDVKTLAEADEQETVREMHEFYLDGVPLCSHLLTLNIAHSYGPTFSIIPSVFRRSLQSIIAALLAVKKRPSIRYQASCRDARRLADEVAKAIVREESLFESSRPDALLLIIDRSEDPVTPLLNQWTYEAMVHELLGIKNHRVNMESVPDAGIVLLSPLQDAFYAKNMYANFGEIGQNIKELMTEFQRKSQTNQKLESIADMKNFVEQYPQFRKISGTVSKHVTVVGELSRIVSAHNLLEVSEVEQQVAGDGEHSQCLNAVRRLLQQERITDIDACRLVMLYALRFETHPNNDIHGLVQLLKRRGTGIRLTDAVKAVLDFAGASRRQNDLFAGSAMAMTKRFIKGLKGVENIYTQHEPFICQLLDFLIKGRLSESAYPHVSAQAQQGVRVDNIILFIIGGATYEESRAIYLANERRKTSANAPAMLLLSTCMLNAKSFIDELISAHSCAS
;
A
#
# COMPACT_ATOMS: atom_id res chain seq x y z
N MET A 1 4.37 -17.84 0.48
CA MET A 1 3.64 -16.84 -0.31
C MET A 1 4.42 -15.54 -0.15
N ASP A 2 5.25 -15.23 -1.15
CA ASP A 2 6.13 -14.05 -1.16
C ASP A 2 6.09 -13.45 -2.57
N ILE A 3 5.43 -12.30 -2.70
CA ILE A 3 5.17 -11.69 -4.01
C ILE A 3 6.41 -11.02 -4.59
N VAL A 4 7.32 -10.52 -3.73
CA VAL A 4 8.60 -9.94 -4.16
C VAL A 4 9.50 -11.04 -4.72
N MET A 5 9.56 -12.20 -4.06
CA MET A 5 10.32 -13.33 -4.56
C MET A 5 9.79 -13.82 -5.91
N ALA A 6 8.46 -13.93 -6.08
CA ALA A 6 7.85 -14.28 -7.37
C ALA A 6 8.21 -13.26 -8.46
N ALA A 7 8.12 -11.96 -8.15
CA ALA A 7 8.52 -10.89 -9.07
C ALA A 7 9.99 -10.98 -9.48
N ARG A 8 10.90 -11.21 -8.52
CA ARG A 8 12.34 -11.37 -8.78
C ARG A 8 12.66 -12.59 -9.62
N GLN A 9 11.91 -13.68 -9.43
CA GLN A 9 12.04 -14.89 -10.26
C GLN A 9 11.63 -14.61 -11.70
N TYR A 10 10.46 -14.00 -11.93
CA TYR A 10 10.03 -13.60 -13.27
C TYR A 10 11.07 -12.68 -13.95
N ILE A 11 11.49 -11.61 -13.30
CA ILE A 11 12.45 -10.67 -13.90
C ILE A 11 13.81 -11.31 -14.16
N SER A 12 14.29 -12.18 -13.26
CA SER A 12 15.52 -12.91 -13.49
C SER A 12 15.42 -13.83 -14.70
N GLU A 13 14.26 -14.49 -14.85
CA GLU A 13 14.01 -15.40 -15.97
C GLU A 13 13.92 -14.65 -17.30
N MET A 14 13.27 -13.47 -17.35
CA MET A 14 13.22 -12.63 -18.57
C MET A 14 14.62 -12.32 -19.09
N ILE A 15 15.50 -11.92 -18.16
CA ILE A 15 16.88 -11.54 -18.50
C ILE A 15 17.70 -12.79 -18.89
N ARG A 16 17.48 -13.92 -18.21
CA ARG A 16 18.17 -15.19 -18.49
C ARG A 16 17.83 -15.74 -19.87
N LEU A 17 16.54 -15.75 -20.24
CA LEU A 17 16.06 -16.24 -21.53
C LEU A 17 16.59 -15.42 -22.71
N SER A 18 16.85 -14.12 -22.51
CA SER A 18 17.49 -13.29 -23.54
C SER A 18 18.96 -13.67 -23.87
N GLY A 19 19.56 -14.59 -23.12
CA GLY A 19 20.94 -15.05 -23.29
C GLY A 19 21.98 -13.97 -22.92
N PRO A 20 23.28 -14.26 -23.09
CA PRO A 20 24.35 -13.31 -22.77
C PRO A 20 24.41 -12.13 -23.76
N GLY A 21 25.06 -11.04 -23.36
CA GLY A 21 25.29 -9.85 -24.19
C GLY A 21 24.58 -8.59 -23.69
N MET A 22 24.89 -7.45 -24.31
CA MET A 22 24.34 -6.16 -23.91
C MET A 22 22.84 -6.06 -24.19
N LYS A 23 22.07 -5.73 -23.15
CA LYS A 23 20.61 -5.65 -23.21
C LYS A 23 20.11 -4.25 -22.85
N ILE A 24 18.97 -3.92 -23.44
CA ILE A 24 18.10 -2.82 -23.04
C ILE A 24 16.78 -3.39 -22.52
N MET A 25 16.24 -2.81 -21.45
CA MET A 25 14.92 -3.15 -20.95
C MET A 25 13.93 -2.04 -21.28
N ILE A 26 12.90 -2.37 -22.06
CA ILE A 26 11.80 -1.48 -22.40
C ILE A 26 10.60 -1.82 -21.52
N MET A 27 10.02 -0.80 -20.89
CA MET A 27 8.87 -0.94 -19.99
C MET A 27 7.81 0.12 -20.28
N ASP A 28 6.64 -0.03 -19.68
CA ASP A 28 5.65 1.04 -19.57
C ASP A 28 5.69 1.65 -18.16
N LYS A 29 4.82 2.63 -17.89
CA LYS A 29 4.72 3.27 -16.57
C LYS A 29 4.51 2.29 -15.40
N GLU A 30 3.64 1.31 -15.57
CA GLU A 30 3.25 0.36 -14.51
C GLU A 30 4.35 -0.67 -14.30
N THR A 31 4.85 -1.30 -15.37
CA THR A 31 5.92 -2.30 -15.27
C THR A 31 7.24 -1.69 -14.78
N THR A 32 7.55 -0.43 -15.15
CA THR A 32 8.68 0.33 -14.59
C THR A 32 8.55 0.42 -13.06
N SER A 33 7.36 0.73 -12.56
CA SER A 33 7.11 0.84 -11.13
C SER A 33 7.33 -0.51 -10.42
N ALA A 34 6.81 -1.60 -10.99
CA ALA A 34 6.97 -2.95 -10.45
C ALA A 34 8.45 -3.37 -10.38
N VAL A 35 9.21 -3.21 -11.47
CA VAL A 35 10.63 -3.56 -11.52
C VAL A 35 11.46 -2.71 -10.55
N SER A 36 11.18 -1.40 -10.48
CA SER A 36 11.92 -0.47 -9.62
C SER A 36 11.79 -0.76 -8.11
N CYS A 37 10.72 -1.43 -7.69
CA CYS A 37 10.52 -1.78 -6.28
C CYS A 37 11.25 -3.06 -5.87
N VAL A 38 11.59 -3.95 -6.82
CA VAL A 38 12.15 -5.28 -6.52
C VAL A 38 13.62 -5.43 -6.88
N TYR A 39 14.15 -4.56 -7.73
CA TYR A 39 15.56 -4.55 -8.14
C TYR A 39 16.20 -3.18 -8.01
N ALA A 40 17.43 -3.15 -7.48
CA ALA A 40 18.30 -2.01 -7.68
C ALA A 40 18.81 -1.99 -9.12
N GLN A 41 19.06 -0.79 -9.67
CA GLN A 41 19.64 -0.66 -11.01
C GLN A 41 20.97 -1.41 -11.13
N SER A 42 21.81 -1.36 -10.09
CA SER A 42 23.08 -2.10 -10.01
C SER A 42 22.91 -3.60 -10.21
N ASP A 43 21.85 -4.18 -9.65
CA ASP A 43 21.60 -5.62 -9.69
C ASP A 43 21.17 -6.09 -11.07
N VAL A 44 20.43 -5.24 -11.81
CA VAL A 44 20.02 -5.54 -13.19
C VAL A 44 21.18 -5.31 -14.16
N MET A 45 22.02 -4.29 -13.93
CA MET A 45 23.24 -4.06 -14.71
C MET A 45 24.25 -5.21 -14.60
N GLN A 46 24.36 -5.85 -13.43
CA GLN A 46 25.16 -7.07 -13.26
C GLN A 46 24.65 -8.25 -14.13
N LYS A 47 23.41 -8.17 -14.62
CA LYS A 47 22.81 -9.13 -15.56
C LYS A 47 22.84 -8.65 -17.01
N GLU A 48 23.72 -7.70 -17.32
CA GLU A 48 24.00 -7.13 -18.65
C GLU A 48 22.86 -6.26 -19.21
N VAL A 49 21.94 -5.77 -18.38
CA VAL A 49 20.92 -4.78 -18.78
C VAL A 49 21.44 -3.39 -18.41
N TYR A 50 21.91 -2.65 -19.42
CA TYR A 50 22.59 -1.37 -19.21
C TYR A 50 21.71 -0.16 -19.46
N LEU A 51 20.67 -0.31 -20.29
CA LEU A 51 19.76 0.76 -20.67
C LEU A 51 18.34 0.41 -20.24
N PHE A 52 17.61 1.43 -19.79
CA PHE A 52 16.21 1.33 -19.36
C PHE A 52 15.43 2.42 -20.06
N GLU A 53 14.38 2.04 -20.77
CA GLU A 53 13.59 2.96 -21.57
C GLU A 53 12.11 2.75 -21.33
N ARG A 54 11.34 3.83 -21.45
CA ARG A 54 9.88 3.76 -21.44
C ARG A 54 9.35 3.79 -22.86
N ILE A 55 8.51 2.82 -23.22
CA ILE A 55 7.89 2.75 -24.54
C ILE A 55 6.91 3.90 -24.78
N ASP A 56 6.30 4.40 -23.71
CA ASP A 56 5.31 5.47 -23.67
C ASP A 56 5.93 6.86 -23.37
N SER A 57 7.27 6.98 -23.46
CA SER A 57 7.97 8.25 -23.21
C SER A 57 7.85 9.27 -24.35
N GLY A 58 7.52 8.82 -25.57
CA GLY A 58 7.56 9.66 -26.78
C GLY A 58 8.98 10.04 -27.23
N ALA A 59 10.03 9.52 -26.57
CA ALA A 59 11.41 9.84 -26.91
C ALA A 59 11.83 9.16 -28.23
N VAL A 60 12.46 9.93 -29.12
CA VAL A 60 13.05 9.40 -30.35
C VAL A 60 14.34 8.65 -30.00
N ARG A 61 14.22 7.32 -29.87
CA ARG A 61 15.37 6.44 -29.63
C ARG A 61 16.15 6.19 -30.92
N GLU A 62 17.47 6.31 -30.87
CA GLU A 62 18.38 5.93 -31.96
C GLU A 62 18.46 4.40 -32.13
N PRO A 63 18.60 3.88 -33.36
CA PRO A 63 18.79 2.45 -33.59
C PRO A 63 20.15 1.97 -33.07
N ILE A 64 20.15 0.98 -32.18
CA ILE A 64 21.34 0.34 -31.62
C ILE A 64 21.29 -1.17 -31.92
N LYS A 65 21.62 -1.53 -33.15
CA LYS A 65 21.46 -2.88 -33.73
C LYS A 65 22.35 -3.98 -33.13
N HIS A 66 23.17 -3.68 -32.13
CA HIS A 66 23.95 -4.68 -31.40
C HIS A 66 23.35 -5.04 -30.03
N LEU A 67 22.26 -4.36 -29.62
CA LEU A 67 21.57 -4.64 -28.36
C LEU A 67 20.44 -5.64 -28.54
N LYS A 68 20.18 -6.40 -27.48
CA LYS A 68 18.97 -7.19 -27.31
C LYS A 68 17.95 -6.40 -26.49
N CYS A 69 16.71 -6.38 -26.94
CA CYS A 69 15.62 -5.72 -26.23
C CYS A 69 14.81 -6.72 -25.41
N VAL A 70 14.69 -6.47 -24.11
CA VAL A 70 13.75 -7.15 -23.22
C VAL A 70 12.57 -6.20 -22.99
N ALA A 71 11.45 -6.43 -23.67
CA ALA A 71 10.25 -5.62 -23.52
C ALA A 71 9.35 -6.25 -22.45
N PHE A 72 9.12 -5.57 -21.33
CA PHE A 72 8.21 -6.01 -20.27
C PHE A 72 7.06 -5.02 -20.12
N LEU A 73 5.89 -5.38 -20.63
CA LEU A 73 4.76 -4.47 -20.84
C LEU A 73 3.46 -5.03 -20.30
N ARG A 74 2.51 -4.15 -20.02
CA ARG A 74 1.12 -4.54 -19.84
C ARG A 74 0.44 -4.82 -21.19
N PRO A 75 -0.45 -5.82 -21.29
CA PRO A 75 -1.19 -6.08 -22.52
C PRO A 75 -2.38 -5.09 -22.66
N THR A 76 -2.08 -3.80 -22.76
CA THR A 76 -3.09 -2.76 -23.04
C THR A 76 -3.11 -2.43 -24.53
N PRO A 77 -4.25 -1.95 -25.07
CA PRO A 77 -4.34 -1.54 -26.47
C PRO A 77 -3.24 -0.54 -26.86
N GLU A 78 -2.94 0.41 -25.96
CA GLU A 78 -1.92 1.43 -26.17
C GLU A 78 -0.52 0.82 -26.27
N ASN A 79 -0.17 -0.10 -25.36
CA ASN A 79 1.13 -0.77 -25.38
C ASN A 79 1.28 -1.71 -26.58
N VAL A 80 0.22 -2.41 -26.98
CA VAL A 80 0.22 -3.25 -28.18
C VAL A 80 0.46 -2.40 -29.42
N GLN A 81 -0.18 -1.23 -29.51
CA GLN A 81 0.06 -0.29 -30.60
C GLN A 81 1.51 0.21 -30.61
N LEU A 82 2.00 0.72 -29.47
CA LEU A 82 3.37 1.24 -29.37
C LEU A 82 4.42 0.17 -29.66
N LEU A 83 4.20 -1.06 -29.22
CA LEU A 83 5.08 -2.18 -29.55
C LEU A 83 5.01 -2.55 -31.03
N SER A 84 3.81 -2.51 -31.64
CA SER A 84 3.67 -2.74 -33.08
C SER A 84 4.44 -1.69 -33.89
N GLU A 85 4.38 -0.42 -33.49
CA GLU A 85 5.15 0.66 -34.11
C GLU A 85 6.66 0.45 -33.96
N GLU A 86 7.11 -0.01 -32.79
CA GLU A 86 8.51 -0.37 -32.55
C GLU A 86 8.95 -1.57 -33.42
N LEU A 87 8.12 -2.61 -33.59
CA LEU A 87 8.45 -3.80 -34.37
C LEU A 87 8.45 -3.58 -35.90
N ARG A 88 7.64 -2.64 -36.41
CA ARG A 88 7.70 -2.23 -37.83
C ARG A 88 9.01 -1.54 -38.19
N SER A 89 9.60 -0.81 -37.25
CA SER A 89 10.89 -0.14 -37.41
C SER A 89 11.81 -0.46 -36.22
N PRO A 90 12.26 -1.72 -36.11
CA PRO A 90 12.95 -2.22 -34.93
C PRO A 90 14.26 -1.48 -34.73
N LYS A 91 14.48 -0.96 -33.53
CA LYS A 91 15.69 -0.21 -33.14
C LYS A 91 16.81 -1.13 -32.67
N TYR A 92 16.47 -2.34 -32.24
CA TYR A 92 17.41 -3.32 -31.69
C TYR A 92 17.52 -4.56 -32.58
N ALA A 93 18.48 -5.44 -32.29
CA ALA A 93 18.75 -6.62 -33.12
C ALA A 93 17.74 -7.76 -32.87
N GLN A 94 17.29 -7.91 -31.63
CA GLN A 94 16.42 -8.98 -31.17
C GLN A 94 15.47 -8.47 -30.11
N TYR A 95 14.22 -8.93 -30.13
CA TYR A 95 13.21 -8.59 -29.14
C TYR A 95 12.76 -9.86 -28.39
N TYR A 96 12.74 -9.76 -27.07
CA TYR A 96 12.16 -10.73 -26.15
C TYR A 96 11.00 -10.03 -25.45
N VAL A 97 9.78 -10.42 -25.78
CA VAL A 97 8.56 -9.73 -25.39
C VAL A 97 7.89 -10.46 -24.23
N TYR A 98 7.60 -9.74 -23.16
CA TYR A 98 6.99 -10.26 -21.96
C TYR A 98 5.78 -9.40 -21.59
N PHE A 99 4.61 -10.03 -21.46
CA PHE A 99 3.41 -9.37 -20.97
C PHE A 99 3.19 -9.65 -19.49
N CYS A 100 2.83 -8.63 -18.70
CA CYS A 100 2.63 -8.78 -17.26
C CYS A 100 1.35 -9.57 -16.88
N ASN A 101 0.50 -9.86 -17.87
CA ASN A 101 -0.79 -10.52 -17.73
C ASN A 101 -1.17 -11.23 -19.05
N ILE A 102 -2.32 -11.90 -19.07
CA ILE A 102 -2.86 -12.62 -20.22
C ILE A 102 -3.05 -11.66 -21.41
N ILE A 103 -2.54 -12.04 -22.58
CA ILE A 103 -2.71 -11.30 -23.85
C ILE A 103 -3.72 -12.01 -24.76
N SER A 104 -4.51 -11.22 -25.52
CA SER A 104 -5.47 -11.80 -26.46
C SER A 104 -4.77 -12.36 -27.71
N LYS A 105 -5.32 -13.44 -28.29
CA LYS A 105 -4.81 -14.00 -29.56
C LYS A 105 -4.85 -12.99 -30.70
N THR A 106 -5.80 -12.05 -30.68
CA THR A 106 -5.90 -10.96 -31.65
C THR A 106 -4.70 -10.03 -31.54
N ASP A 107 -4.32 -9.62 -30.33
CA ASP A 107 -3.17 -8.74 -30.12
C ASP A 107 -1.85 -9.44 -30.48
N VAL A 108 -1.72 -10.73 -30.17
CA VAL A 108 -0.58 -11.53 -30.62
C VAL A 108 -0.48 -11.55 -32.15
N LYS A 109 -1.62 -11.72 -32.85
CA LYS A 109 -1.66 -11.67 -34.31
C LYS A 109 -1.24 -10.30 -34.85
N THR A 110 -1.73 -9.22 -34.25
CA THR A 110 -1.36 -7.85 -34.62
C THR A 110 0.15 -7.61 -34.49
N LEU A 111 0.76 -8.10 -33.40
CA LEU A 111 2.21 -7.99 -33.19
C LEU A 111 3.01 -8.85 -34.18
N ALA A 112 2.52 -10.04 -34.51
CA ALA A 112 3.14 -10.91 -35.50
C ALA A 112 3.11 -10.29 -36.91
N GLU A 113 1.99 -9.65 -37.28
CA GLU A 113 1.87 -8.91 -38.54
C GLU A 113 2.78 -7.66 -38.58
N ALA A 114 3.12 -7.08 -37.42
CA ALA A 114 4.00 -5.92 -37.32
C ALA A 114 5.50 -6.25 -37.38
N ASP A 115 5.92 -7.47 -37.05
CA ASP A 115 7.33 -7.91 -37.05
C ASP A 115 7.80 -8.36 -38.44
N GLU A 116 7.72 -7.47 -39.43
CA GLU A 116 8.12 -7.75 -40.82
C GLU A 116 9.61 -8.13 -40.96
N GLN A 117 10.44 -7.76 -39.99
CA GLN A 117 11.88 -8.01 -39.97
C GLN A 117 12.27 -9.25 -39.13
N GLU A 118 11.28 -10.02 -38.63
CA GLU A 118 11.49 -11.27 -37.87
C GLU A 118 12.47 -11.11 -36.70
N THR A 119 12.33 -10.02 -35.97
CA THR A 119 13.23 -9.64 -34.87
C THR A 119 12.80 -10.22 -33.53
N VAL A 120 11.52 -10.56 -33.36
CA VAL A 120 10.99 -11.17 -32.14
C VAL A 120 11.49 -12.62 -32.03
N ARG A 121 12.09 -12.96 -30.89
CA ARG A 121 12.65 -14.29 -30.62
C ARG A 121 11.77 -15.11 -29.69
N GLU A 122 11.25 -14.47 -28.66
CA GLU A 122 10.37 -15.11 -27.69
C GLU A 122 9.27 -14.15 -27.26
N MET A 123 8.09 -14.71 -26.96
CA MET A 123 6.95 -14.01 -26.38
C MET A 123 6.38 -14.84 -25.23
N HIS A 124 6.31 -14.26 -24.02
CA HIS A 124 5.82 -14.95 -22.82
C HIS A 124 4.89 -14.08 -21.98
N GLU A 125 4.06 -14.74 -21.15
CA GLU A 125 3.19 -14.10 -20.17
C GLU A 125 3.75 -14.31 -18.76
N PHE A 126 4.21 -13.24 -18.12
CA PHE A 126 4.75 -13.26 -16.77
C PHE A 126 3.82 -12.50 -15.83
N TYR A 127 3.10 -13.21 -14.96
CA TYR A 127 1.97 -12.71 -14.20
C TYR A 127 2.32 -11.75 -13.04
N LEU A 128 2.98 -10.64 -13.33
CA LEU A 128 3.35 -9.58 -12.37
C LEU A 128 2.62 -8.28 -12.72
N ASP A 129 1.30 -8.26 -12.47
CA ASP A 129 0.43 -7.15 -12.86
C ASP A 129 0.05 -6.25 -11.68
N GLY A 130 1.06 -5.64 -11.07
CA GLY A 130 0.96 -4.74 -9.92
C GLY A 130 2.34 -4.41 -9.36
N VAL A 131 2.39 -3.58 -8.33
CA VAL A 131 3.65 -3.11 -7.71
C VAL A 131 3.85 -3.81 -6.36
N PRO A 132 4.76 -4.78 -6.27
CA PRO A 132 5.10 -5.43 -5.01
C PRO A 132 5.97 -4.49 -4.16
N LEU A 133 5.46 -4.08 -2.99
CA LEU A 133 6.18 -3.18 -2.07
C LEU A 133 6.95 -3.96 -1.00
N CYS A 134 6.40 -5.09 -0.56
CA CYS A 134 7.11 -6.01 0.35
C CYS A 134 6.58 -7.44 0.13
N SER A 135 7.17 -8.43 0.81
CA SER A 135 6.84 -9.85 0.58
C SER A 135 5.35 -10.19 0.69
N HIS A 136 4.60 -9.44 1.51
CA HIS A 136 3.19 -9.66 1.80
C HIS A 136 2.29 -8.51 1.32
N LEU A 137 2.79 -7.57 0.51
CA LEU A 137 2.02 -6.41 0.03
C LEU A 137 2.25 -6.16 -1.47
N LEU A 138 1.15 -6.11 -2.22
CA LEU A 138 1.11 -5.65 -3.60
C LEU A 138 0.02 -4.59 -3.77
N THR A 139 0.37 -3.49 -4.44
CA THR A 139 -0.54 -2.38 -4.73
C THR A 139 -0.70 -2.21 -6.24
N LEU A 140 -1.85 -1.72 -6.69
CA LEU A 140 -2.06 -1.37 -8.10
C LEU A 140 -1.62 0.07 -8.41
N ASN A 141 -1.34 0.90 -7.39
CA ASN A 141 -1.05 2.33 -7.52
C ASN A 141 -2.16 3.14 -8.24
N ILE A 142 -3.41 2.74 -8.04
CA ILE A 142 -4.59 3.40 -8.60
C ILE A 142 -5.29 4.18 -7.49
N ALA A 143 -5.08 5.48 -7.47
CA ALA A 143 -5.86 6.39 -6.64
C ALA A 143 -7.27 6.60 -7.24
N HIS A 144 -8.22 7.05 -6.42
CA HIS A 144 -9.59 7.35 -6.82
C HIS A 144 -10.32 6.12 -7.36
N SER A 145 -10.58 5.17 -6.46
CA SER A 145 -11.21 3.90 -6.84
C SER A 145 -12.69 4.04 -7.18
N TYR A 146 -13.35 5.08 -6.67
CA TYR A 146 -14.81 5.22 -6.68
C TYR A 146 -15.31 6.36 -7.56
N GLY A 147 -16.47 6.15 -8.17
CA GLY A 147 -17.25 7.17 -8.86
C GLY A 147 -18.25 7.90 -7.94
N PRO A 148 -19.17 8.70 -8.50
CA PRO A 148 -20.13 9.54 -7.78
C PRO A 148 -20.93 8.85 -6.67
N THR A 149 -21.35 7.61 -6.92
CA THR A 149 -22.20 6.81 -6.03
C THR A 149 -21.40 5.93 -5.08
N PHE A 150 -20.10 6.19 -4.92
CA PHE A 150 -19.16 5.31 -4.23
C PHE A 150 -19.17 3.87 -4.76
N SER A 151 -19.47 3.70 -6.05
CA SER A 151 -19.28 2.44 -6.77
C SER A 151 -17.94 2.44 -7.47
N ILE A 152 -17.30 1.28 -7.57
CA ILE A 152 -15.99 1.17 -8.19
C ILE A 152 -16.03 1.62 -9.67
N ILE A 153 -15.05 2.41 -10.09
CA ILE A 153 -14.96 2.86 -11.48
C ILE A 153 -14.67 1.63 -12.38
N PRO A 154 -15.31 1.50 -13.56
CA PRO A 154 -15.15 0.32 -14.42
C PRO A 154 -13.71 -0.03 -14.81
N SER A 155 -12.86 0.98 -15.02
CA SER A 155 -11.44 0.78 -15.29
C SER A 155 -10.73 0.16 -14.09
N VAL A 156 -10.96 0.70 -12.89
CA VAL A 156 -10.41 0.19 -11.62
C VAL A 156 -10.91 -1.23 -11.34
N PHE A 157 -12.18 -1.54 -11.62
CA PHE A 157 -12.73 -2.89 -11.50
C PHE A 157 -11.98 -3.89 -12.39
N ARG A 158 -11.84 -3.57 -13.68
CA ARG A 158 -11.12 -4.43 -14.64
C ARG A 158 -9.67 -4.64 -14.22
N ARG A 159 -9.05 -3.57 -13.73
CA ARG A 159 -7.66 -3.56 -13.29
C ARG A 159 -7.45 -4.39 -12.02
N SER A 160 -8.39 -4.30 -11.07
CA SER A 160 -8.45 -5.15 -9.88
C SER A 160 -8.57 -6.63 -10.24
N LEU A 161 -9.48 -6.98 -11.14
CA LEU A 161 -9.66 -8.36 -11.62
C LEU A 161 -8.36 -8.91 -12.23
N GLN A 162 -7.76 -8.15 -13.14
CA GLN A 162 -6.49 -8.51 -13.80
C GLN A 162 -5.36 -8.74 -12.79
N SER A 163 -5.19 -7.83 -11.83
CA SER A 163 -4.14 -7.92 -10.82
C SER A 163 -4.35 -9.08 -9.85
N ILE A 164 -5.59 -9.35 -9.43
CA ILE A 164 -5.92 -10.51 -8.59
C ILE A 164 -5.54 -11.80 -9.32
N ILE A 165 -5.96 -11.97 -10.58
CA ILE A 165 -5.64 -13.18 -11.37
C ILE A 165 -4.12 -13.33 -11.53
N ALA A 166 -3.41 -12.25 -11.86
CA ALA A 166 -1.96 -12.29 -11.98
C ALA A 166 -1.27 -12.68 -10.67
N ALA A 167 -1.69 -12.10 -9.54
CA ALA A 167 -1.16 -12.43 -8.22
C ALA A 167 -1.40 -13.90 -7.86
N LEU A 168 -2.59 -14.44 -8.13
CA LEU A 168 -2.91 -15.86 -7.90
C LEU A 168 -2.01 -16.79 -8.70
N LEU A 169 -1.77 -16.48 -9.98
CA LEU A 169 -0.85 -17.23 -10.84
C LEU A 169 0.61 -17.11 -10.38
N ALA A 170 1.06 -15.91 -10.02
CA ALA A 170 2.41 -15.66 -9.51
C ALA A 170 2.73 -16.47 -8.25
N VAL A 171 1.77 -16.59 -7.33
CA VAL A 171 1.93 -17.39 -6.10
C VAL A 171 1.45 -18.83 -6.24
N LYS A 172 1.00 -19.24 -7.44
CA LYS A 172 0.50 -20.58 -7.81
C LYS A 172 -0.62 -21.08 -6.89
N LYS A 173 -1.68 -20.26 -6.71
CA LYS A 173 -2.81 -20.53 -5.81
C LYS A 173 -4.14 -20.54 -6.56
N ARG A 174 -4.97 -21.55 -6.28
CA ARG A 174 -6.37 -21.67 -6.71
C ARG A 174 -7.27 -21.48 -5.48
N PRO A 175 -7.76 -20.27 -5.21
CA PRO A 175 -8.40 -19.99 -3.93
C PRO A 175 -9.87 -20.42 -3.90
N SER A 176 -10.37 -20.74 -2.71
CA SER A 176 -11.78 -20.52 -2.39
C SER A 176 -12.04 -19.02 -2.28
N ILE A 177 -13.17 -18.51 -2.77
CA ILE A 177 -13.42 -17.05 -2.86
C ILE A 177 -14.57 -16.67 -1.94
N ARG A 178 -14.30 -15.71 -1.05
CA ARG A 178 -15.27 -15.03 -0.19
C ARG A 178 -15.24 -13.53 -0.44
N TYR A 179 -16.36 -12.87 -0.15
CA TYR A 179 -16.51 -11.44 -0.37
C TYR A 179 -17.39 -10.81 0.70
N GLN A 180 -17.21 -9.52 0.96
CA GLN A 180 -18.09 -8.72 1.81
C GLN A 180 -19.50 -8.62 1.21
N ALA A 181 -20.52 -9.12 1.93
CA ALA A 181 -21.90 -9.15 1.45
C ALA A 181 -22.53 -7.75 1.30
N SER A 182 -22.16 -6.79 2.15
CA SER A 182 -22.62 -5.39 2.09
C SER A 182 -22.14 -4.64 0.85
N CYS A 183 -21.07 -5.10 0.17
CA CYS A 183 -20.52 -4.44 -1.01
C CYS A 183 -20.88 -5.20 -2.30
N ARG A 184 -21.75 -4.58 -3.12
CA ARG A 184 -22.14 -5.10 -4.44
C ARG A 184 -20.94 -5.31 -5.36
N ASP A 185 -19.99 -4.38 -5.32
CA ASP A 185 -18.82 -4.43 -6.20
C ASP A 185 -17.82 -5.51 -5.78
N ALA A 186 -17.67 -5.77 -4.46
CA ALA A 186 -16.90 -6.89 -3.94
C ALA A 186 -17.49 -8.23 -4.41
N ARG A 187 -18.82 -8.40 -4.32
CA ARG A 187 -19.51 -9.58 -4.85
C ARG A 187 -19.27 -9.74 -6.35
N ARG A 188 -19.49 -8.69 -7.14
CA ARG A 188 -19.30 -8.72 -8.59
C ARG A 188 -17.86 -9.07 -8.95
N LEU A 189 -16.88 -8.51 -8.25
CA LEU A 189 -15.47 -8.80 -8.49
C LEU A 189 -15.15 -10.26 -8.16
N ALA A 190 -15.68 -10.78 -7.05
CA ALA A 190 -15.52 -12.17 -6.65
C ALA A 190 -16.10 -13.15 -7.68
N ASP A 191 -17.30 -12.86 -8.21
CA ASP A 191 -17.94 -13.64 -9.27
C ASP A 191 -17.09 -13.63 -10.56
N GLU A 192 -16.55 -12.48 -10.96
CA GLU A 192 -15.72 -12.37 -12.16
C GLU A 192 -14.34 -13.04 -11.99
N VAL A 193 -13.75 -13.01 -10.78
CA VAL A 193 -12.54 -13.78 -10.47
C VAL A 193 -12.82 -15.27 -10.60
N ALA A 194 -13.94 -15.77 -10.06
CA ALA A 194 -14.31 -17.18 -10.18
C ALA A 194 -14.48 -17.60 -11.64
N LYS A 195 -15.18 -16.79 -12.45
CA LYS A 195 -15.33 -17.03 -13.89
C LYS A 195 -14.01 -17.01 -14.64
N ALA A 196 -13.11 -16.08 -14.30
CA ALA A 196 -11.80 -16.00 -14.92
C ALA A 196 -10.94 -17.25 -14.61
N ILE A 197 -10.95 -17.74 -13.36
CA ILE A 197 -10.25 -18.99 -13.01
C ILE A 197 -10.77 -20.19 -13.82
N VAL A 198 -12.09 -20.28 -14.02
CA VAL A 198 -12.69 -21.35 -14.84
C VAL A 198 -12.34 -21.19 -16.32
N ARG A 199 -12.40 -19.97 -16.85
CA ARG A 199 -12.06 -19.70 -18.26
C ARG A 199 -10.61 -20.03 -18.57
N GLU A 200 -9.70 -19.74 -17.65
CA GLU A 200 -8.26 -19.92 -17.80
C GLU A 200 -7.75 -21.16 -17.05
N GLU A 201 -8.56 -22.23 -16.96
CA GLU A 201 -8.28 -23.40 -16.10
C GLU A 201 -6.89 -24.01 -16.34
N SER A 202 -6.42 -24.05 -17.59
CA SER A 202 -5.10 -24.58 -17.95
C SER A 202 -3.95 -23.83 -17.27
N LEU A 203 -4.09 -22.52 -17.04
CA LEU A 203 -3.08 -21.72 -16.33
C LEU A 203 -3.02 -22.07 -14.83
N PHE A 204 -4.14 -22.57 -14.28
CA PHE A 204 -4.28 -22.93 -12.87
C PHE A 204 -4.01 -24.42 -12.58
N GLU A 205 -3.65 -25.24 -13.57
CA GLU A 205 -3.38 -26.69 -13.37
C GLU A 205 -2.27 -26.95 -12.34
N SER A 206 -1.23 -26.11 -12.33
CA SER A 206 -0.11 -26.22 -11.37
C SER A 206 -0.38 -25.51 -10.03
N SER A 207 -1.54 -24.87 -9.89
CA SER A 207 -1.90 -24.09 -8.71
C SER A 207 -2.51 -24.95 -7.61
N ARG A 208 -2.12 -24.70 -6.36
CA ARG A 208 -2.60 -25.46 -5.21
C ARG A 208 -3.94 -24.92 -4.70
N PRO A 209 -4.90 -25.78 -4.35
CA PRO A 209 -6.20 -25.37 -3.79
C PRO A 209 -6.16 -25.08 -2.28
N ASP A 210 -5.03 -24.62 -1.74
CA ASP A 210 -4.78 -24.39 -0.31
C ASP A 210 -4.91 -22.92 0.10
N ALA A 211 -5.72 -22.15 -0.64
CA ALA A 211 -5.85 -20.71 -0.48
C ALA A 211 -7.30 -20.24 -0.29
N LEU A 212 -7.46 -19.12 0.38
CA LEU A 212 -8.68 -18.35 0.49
C LEU A 212 -8.41 -16.93 -0.02
N LEU A 213 -9.22 -16.45 -0.96
CA LEU A 213 -9.29 -15.05 -1.38
C LEU A 213 -10.47 -14.39 -0.67
N LEU A 214 -10.22 -13.31 0.04
CA LEU A 214 -11.25 -12.48 0.66
C LEU A 214 -11.23 -11.08 0.03
N ILE A 215 -12.33 -10.68 -0.59
CA ILE A 215 -12.51 -9.36 -1.20
C ILE A 215 -13.37 -8.49 -0.28
N ILE A 216 -12.81 -7.36 0.15
CA ILE A 216 -13.49 -6.37 0.98
C ILE A 216 -13.36 -4.97 0.37
N ASP A 217 -14.19 -4.06 0.84
CA ASP A 217 -14.25 -2.67 0.45
C ASP A 217 -13.81 -1.77 1.60
N ARG A 218 -13.15 -0.65 1.27
CA ARG A 218 -12.65 0.30 2.27
C ARG A 218 -13.75 0.85 3.17
N SER A 219 -15.00 0.85 2.73
CA SER A 219 -16.16 1.27 3.53
C SER A 219 -16.40 0.44 4.80
N GLU A 220 -15.84 -0.76 4.93
CA GLU A 220 -15.94 -1.54 6.19
C GLU A 220 -15.17 -0.90 7.34
N ASP A 221 -14.07 -0.21 7.04
CA ASP A 221 -13.26 0.46 8.05
C ASP A 221 -12.71 1.77 7.47
N PRO A 222 -13.50 2.86 7.59
CA PRO A 222 -13.08 4.22 7.23
C PRO A 222 -12.24 4.89 8.33
N VAL A 223 -12.07 4.26 9.50
CA VAL A 223 -11.39 4.86 10.66
C VAL A 223 -9.89 4.73 10.53
N THR A 224 -9.39 3.52 10.22
CA THR A 224 -7.95 3.25 10.06
C THR A 224 -7.22 4.27 9.18
N PRO A 225 -7.69 4.63 7.97
CA PRO A 225 -7.00 5.63 7.13
C PRO A 225 -7.05 7.06 7.69
N LEU A 226 -7.92 7.38 8.64
CA LEU A 226 -8.06 8.72 9.23
C LEU A 226 -7.18 8.95 10.45
N LEU A 227 -6.65 7.92 11.09
CA LEU A 227 -5.89 8.04 12.34
C LEU A 227 -4.43 8.43 12.09
N ASN A 228 -3.87 9.25 12.97
CA ASN A 228 -2.43 9.47 13.02
C ASN A 228 -1.69 8.16 13.30
N GLN A 229 -0.56 7.99 12.62
CA GLN A 229 0.21 6.75 12.64
C GLN A 229 1.53 6.94 13.39
N TRP A 230 1.87 5.97 14.25
CA TRP A 230 3.04 6.07 15.15
C TRP A 230 4.05 4.94 14.96
N THR A 231 3.91 4.14 13.90
CA THR A 231 4.93 3.17 13.47
C THR A 231 5.71 3.74 12.30
N TYR A 232 6.99 3.43 12.20
CA TYR A 232 7.90 4.22 11.37
C TYR A 232 7.47 4.37 9.90
N GLU A 233 7.15 3.27 9.20
CA GLU A 233 6.69 3.32 7.81
C GLU A 233 5.35 4.03 7.65
N ALA A 234 4.37 3.69 8.51
CA ALA A 234 3.05 4.29 8.46
C ALA A 234 3.08 5.80 8.74
N MET A 235 3.89 6.23 9.72
CA MET A 235 4.08 7.63 10.07
C MET A 235 4.77 8.42 8.95
N VAL A 236 5.76 7.83 8.28
CA VAL A 236 6.38 8.46 7.10
C VAL A 236 5.36 8.61 5.97
N HIS A 237 4.56 7.59 5.69
CA HIS A 237 3.52 7.71 4.65
C HIS A 237 2.43 8.73 5.00
N GLU A 238 2.05 8.79 6.28
CA GLU A 238 1.04 9.71 6.78
C GLU A 238 1.49 11.18 6.69
N LEU A 239 2.72 11.50 7.10
CA LEU A 239 3.18 12.88 7.20
C LEU A 239 3.98 13.38 5.98
N LEU A 240 4.68 12.49 5.28
CA LEU A 240 5.59 12.84 4.18
C LEU A 240 5.19 12.20 2.84
N GLY A 241 4.43 11.10 2.90
CA GLY A 241 4.06 10.32 1.73
C GLY A 241 5.17 9.38 1.26
N ILE A 242 4.77 8.14 0.96
CA ILE A 242 5.64 7.13 0.33
C ILE A 242 5.01 6.77 -1.02
N LYS A 243 5.80 6.85 -2.09
CA LYS A 243 5.41 6.37 -3.42
C LYS A 243 6.50 5.48 -3.97
N ASN A 244 6.23 4.18 -4.09
CA ASN A 244 7.19 3.18 -4.58
C ASN A 244 8.54 3.27 -3.84
N HIS A 245 8.51 3.24 -2.50
CA HIS A 245 9.66 3.41 -1.60
C HIS A 245 10.33 4.80 -1.61
N ARG A 246 9.83 5.76 -2.41
CA ARG A 246 10.40 7.11 -2.50
C ARG A 246 9.61 8.06 -1.61
N VAL A 247 10.33 8.85 -0.83
CA VAL A 247 9.81 9.93 0.02
C VAL A 247 10.36 11.23 -0.51
N ASN A 248 9.48 12.20 -0.77
CA ASN A 248 9.88 13.51 -1.22
C ASN A 248 10.10 14.43 -0.02
N MET A 249 11.34 14.86 0.20
CA MET A 249 11.74 15.68 1.35
C MET A 249 11.87 17.16 0.97
N GLU A 250 10.96 17.69 0.13
CA GLU A 250 10.98 19.08 -0.34
C GLU A 250 10.97 20.12 0.80
N SER A 251 10.37 19.78 1.94
CA SER A 251 10.37 20.64 3.14
C SER A 251 11.74 20.76 3.81
N VAL A 252 12.70 19.90 3.44
CA VAL A 252 14.06 19.88 3.99
C VAL A 252 15.04 20.31 2.89
N PRO A 253 15.74 21.45 3.07
CA PRO A 253 16.74 21.91 2.10
C PRO A 253 17.77 20.82 1.76
N ASP A 254 18.07 20.68 0.47
CA ASP A 254 19.07 19.73 -0.08
C ASP A 254 18.82 18.24 0.18
N ALA A 255 17.66 17.84 0.73
CA ALA A 255 17.35 16.44 0.99
C ALA A 255 16.84 15.68 -0.24
N GLY A 256 16.11 16.36 -1.14
CA GLY A 256 15.59 15.78 -2.38
C GLY A 256 14.69 14.56 -2.15
N ILE A 257 14.92 13.49 -2.91
CA ILE A 257 14.16 12.23 -2.79
C ILE A 257 14.96 11.22 -1.97
N VAL A 258 14.34 10.71 -0.91
CA VAL A 258 14.88 9.65 -0.05
C VAL A 258 14.28 8.29 -0.42
N LEU A 259 15.12 7.27 -0.57
CA LEU A 259 14.69 5.88 -0.81
C LEU A 259 14.65 5.07 0.49
N LEU A 260 13.45 4.61 0.85
CA LEU A 260 13.13 3.73 1.98
C LEU A 260 12.64 2.37 1.45
N SER A 261 13.58 1.51 1.05
CA SER A 261 13.28 0.16 0.58
C SER A 261 13.78 -0.88 1.59
N PRO A 262 12.93 -1.79 2.09
CA PRO A 262 13.36 -2.84 3.01
C PRO A 262 14.31 -3.86 2.35
N LEU A 263 14.38 -3.89 1.02
CA LEU A 263 15.29 -4.78 0.28
C LEU A 263 16.72 -4.25 0.21
N GLN A 264 16.89 -2.93 0.25
CA GLN A 264 18.17 -2.26 0.04
C GLN A 264 18.70 -1.58 1.30
N ASP A 265 17.85 -1.39 2.31
CA ASP A 265 18.18 -0.71 3.56
C ASP A 265 17.88 -1.60 4.77
N ALA A 266 18.94 -2.23 5.30
CA ALA A 266 18.83 -3.15 6.43
C ALA A 266 18.37 -2.46 7.73
N PHE A 267 18.72 -1.18 7.91
CA PHE A 267 18.24 -0.43 9.07
C PHE A 267 16.74 -0.18 8.95
N TYR A 268 16.28 0.26 7.78
CA TYR A 268 14.85 0.43 7.53
C TYR A 268 14.08 -0.89 7.69
N ALA A 269 14.55 -1.98 7.08
CA ALA A 269 13.90 -3.29 7.15
C ALA A 269 13.70 -3.79 8.60
N LYS A 270 14.67 -3.51 9.48
CA LYS A 270 14.59 -3.87 10.91
C LYS A 270 13.63 -2.98 11.69
N ASN A 271 13.46 -1.72 11.28
CA ASN A 271 12.79 -0.68 12.08
C ASN A 271 11.48 -0.17 11.48
N MET A 272 11.07 -0.60 10.28
CA MET A 272 9.89 -0.07 9.58
C MET A 272 8.59 -0.18 10.40
N TYR A 273 8.49 -1.15 11.30
CA TYR A 273 7.34 -1.34 12.19
C TYR A 273 7.57 -0.95 13.65
N ALA A 274 8.76 -0.39 13.97
CA ALA A 274 9.05 0.12 15.30
C ALA A 274 8.17 1.35 15.59
N ASN A 275 7.78 1.52 16.85
CA ASN A 275 7.04 2.73 17.23
C ASN A 275 7.95 3.97 17.26
N PHE A 276 7.35 5.16 17.27
CA PHE A 276 8.08 6.43 17.19
C PHE A 276 9.11 6.64 18.32
N GLY A 277 8.84 6.12 19.52
CA GLY A 277 9.81 6.15 20.63
C GLY A 277 10.98 5.18 20.40
N GLU A 278 10.69 3.96 19.95
CA GLU A 278 11.68 2.93 19.63
C GLU A 278 12.62 3.36 18.50
N ILE A 279 12.10 3.93 17.40
CA ILE A 279 12.94 4.39 16.30
C ILE A 279 13.90 5.50 16.74
N GLY A 280 13.47 6.42 17.62
CA GLY A 280 14.34 7.46 18.18
C GLY A 280 15.53 6.86 18.94
N GLN A 281 15.27 5.83 19.75
CA GLN A 281 16.32 5.10 20.47
C GLN A 281 17.23 4.32 19.51
N ASN A 282 16.67 3.64 18.51
CA ASN A 282 17.44 2.85 17.56
C ASN A 282 18.34 3.72 16.66
N ILE A 283 17.91 4.95 16.33
CA ILE A 283 18.75 5.94 15.64
C ILE A 283 19.89 6.41 16.55
N LYS A 284 19.63 6.65 17.84
CA LYS A 284 20.68 7.01 18.80
C LYS A 284 21.75 5.92 18.93
N GLU A 285 21.34 4.65 18.95
CA GLU A 285 22.25 3.50 18.95
C GLU A 285 23.07 3.42 17.66
N LEU A 286 22.42 3.57 16.51
CA LEU A 286 23.09 3.63 15.21
C LEU A 286 24.14 4.77 15.17
N MET A 287 23.78 5.94 15.71
CA MET A 287 24.65 7.10 15.78
C MET A 287 25.84 6.88 16.72
N THR A 288 25.61 6.24 17.87
CA THR A 288 26.66 5.91 18.83
C THR A 288 27.65 4.90 18.24
N GLU A 289 27.16 3.87 17.53
CA GLU A 289 28.01 2.91 16.82
C GLU A 289 28.86 3.60 15.75
N PHE A 290 28.26 4.57 15.03
CA PHE A 290 28.95 5.37 14.03
C PHE A 290 30.04 6.25 14.65
N GLN A 291 29.74 7.01 15.72
CA GLN A 291 30.71 7.83 16.45
C GLN A 291 31.91 7.01 16.94
N ARG A 292 31.66 5.80 17.46
CA ARG A 292 32.70 4.86 17.88
C ARG A 292 33.61 4.47 16.71
N LYS A 293 33.03 4.17 15.53
CA LYS A 293 33.79 3.83 14.32
C LYS A 293 34.57 5.03 13.77
N SER A 294 34.02 6.24 13.90
CA SER A 294 34.62 7.49 13.41
C SER A 294 35.49 8.21 14.44
N GLN A 295 35.78 7.60 15.60
CA GLN A 295 36.62 8.15 16.67
C GLN A 295 36.24 9.59 17.09
N THR A 296 34.93 9.90 17.12
CA THR A 296 34.41 11.23 17.49
C THR A 296 33.62 11.12 18.79
N ASN A 297 33.95 11.94 19.79
CA ASN A 297 33.35 11.88 21.14
C ASN A 297 32.48 13.12 21.44
N GLN A 298 31.40 13.32 20.68
CA GLN A 298 30.39 14.34 21.02
C GLN A 298 29.19 13.69 21.72
N LYS A 299 28.69 14.34 22.78
CA LYS A 299 27.44 13.92 23.44
C LYS A 299 26.26 14.31 22.57
N LEU A 300 25.51 13.32 22.08
CA LEU A 300 24.29 13.51 21.30
C LEU A 300 23.11 12.95 22.11
N GLU A 301 22.23 13.82 22.60
CA GLU A 301 21.12 13.44 23.47
C GLU A 301 19.77 13.48 22.75
N SER A 302 19.61 14.35 21.75
CA SER A 302 18.37 14.53 20.99
C SER A 302 18.54 14.27 19.49
N ILE A 303 17.41 14.08 18.79
CA ILE A 303 17.37 13.97 17.32
C ILE A 303 17.86 15.26 16.66
N ALA A 304 17.60 16.42 17.28
CA ALA A 304 18.10 17.71 16.81
C ALA A 304 19.64 17.75 16.86
N ASP A 305 20.26 17.29 17.95
CA ASP A 305 21.72 17.20 18.07
C ASP A 305 22.30 16.29 16.99
N MET A 306 21.68 15.13 16.77
CA MET A 306 22.10 14.18 15.73
C MET A 306 22.00 14.79 14.33
N LYS A 307 20.93 15.53 14.03
CA LYS A 307 20.78 16.23 12.75
C LYS A 307 21.86 17.29 12.56
N ASN A 308 22.04 18.17 13.56
CA ASN A 308 23.07 19.21 13.54
C ASN A 308 24.47 18.63 13.36
N PHE A 309 24.76 17.51 14.03
CA PHE A 309 26.03 16.80 13.88
C PHE A 309 26.25 16.33 12.44
N VAL A 310 25.25 15.70 11.82
CA VAL A 310 25.36 15.20 10.43
C VAL A 310 25.54 16.36 9.44
N GLU A 311 24.92 17.52 9.70
CA GLU A 311 25.05 18.73 8.87
C GLU A 311 26.43 19.39 9.02
N GLN A 312 26.97 19.48 10.24
CA GLN A 312 28.28 20.10 10.51
C GLN A 312 29.46 19.31 9.93
N TYR A 313 29.27 18.03 9.65
CA TYR A 313 30.33 17.16 9.15
C TYR A 313 29.90 16.44 7.85
N PRO A 314 29.91 17.13 6.70
CA PRO A 314 29.48 16.56 5.41
C PRO A 314 30.25 15.31 4.97
N GLN A 315 31.50 15.16 5.43
CA GLN A 315 32.28 13.93 5.27
C GLN A 315 31.60 12.69 5.87
N PHE A 316 30.79 12.84 6.92
CA PHE A 316 30.00 11.73 7.48
C PHE A 316 28.84 11.32 6.58
N ARG A 317 28.26 12.23 5.79
CA ARG A 317 27.28 11.86 4.75
C ARG A 317 27.90 10.93 3.70
N LYS A 318 29.20 11.11 3.40
CA LYS A 318 29.95 10.24 2.48
C LYS A 318 30.31 8.89 3.08
N ILE A 319 30.44 8.79 4.41
CA ILE A 319 30.85 7.56 5.11
C ILE A 319 29.65 6.68 5.48
N SER A 320 28.49 7.27 5.83
CA SER A 320 27.28 6.52 6.12
C SER A 320 26.02 7.23 5.63
N GLY A 321 25.61 6.90 4.40
CA GLY A 321 24.34 7.37 3.83
C GLY A 321 23.12 6.95 4.64
N THR A 322 23.14 5.77 5.26
CA THR A 322 22.04 5.26 6.09
C THR A 322 21.78 6.12 7.33
N VAL A 323 22.84 6.51 8.06
CA VAL A 323 22.70 7.38 9.25
C VAL A 323 22.09 8.71 8.86
N SER A 324 22.69 9.38 7.87
CA SER A 324 22.20 10.68 7.39
C SER A 324 20.73 10.62 6.95
N LYS A 325 20.37 9.56 6.21
CA LYS A 325 19.01 9.33 5.71
C LYS A 325 17.99 9.27 6.84
N HIS A 326 18.18 8.37 7.80
CA HIS A 326 17.19 8.11 8.84
C HIS A 326 17.13 9.24 9.88
N VAL A 327 18.25 9.87 10.21
CA VAL A 327 18.28 11.08 11.04
C VAL A 327 17.48 12.22 10.39
N THR A 328 17.63 12.41 9.08
CA THR A 328 16.90 13.45 8.34
C THR A 328 15.39 13.19 8.34
N VAL A 329 14.98 11.96 8.01
CA VAL A 329 13.56 11.58 7.98
C VAL A 329 12.94 11.74 9.37
N VAL A 330 13.53 11.14 10.41
CA VAL A 330 12.95 11.19 11.77
C VAL A 330 13.02 12.60 12.37
N GLY A 331 14.04 13.38 12.04
CA GLY A 331 14.10 14.80 12.41
C GLY A 331 12.94 15.60 11.83
N GLU A 332 12.58 15.36 10.58
CA GLU A 332 11.44 16.02 9.94
C GLU A 332 10.10 15.56 10.52
N LEU A 333 9.92 14.26 10.79
CA LEU A 333 8.75 13.75 11.49
C LEU A 333 8.57 14.44 12.85
N SER A 334 9.64 14.54 13.64
CA SER A 334 9.62 15.21 14.94
C SER A 334 9.26 16.69 14.84
N ARG A 335 9.72 17.38 13.78
CA ARG A 335 9.38 18.78 13.51
C ARG A 335 7.90 18.93 13.24
N ILE A 336 7.33 18.10 12.35
CA ILE A 336 5.90 18.14 11.99
C ILE A 336 5.01 17.83 13.20
N VAL A 337 5.33 16.78 13.95
CA VAL A 337 4.59 16.40 15.18
C VAL A 337 4.51 17.56 16.16
N SER A 338 5.62 18.25 16.38
CA SER A 338 5.69 19.38 17.30
C SER A 338 4.95 20.61 16.75
N ALA A 339 5.12 20.90 15.45
CA ALA A 339 4.53 22.08 14.81
C ALA A 339 3.00 22.02 14.79
N HIS A 340 2.42 20.84 14.56
CA HIS A 340 0.97 20.65 14.41
C HIS A 340 0.29 20.08 15.67
N ASN A 341 1.01 19.97 16.79
CA ASN A 341 0.51 19.42 18.05
C ASN A 341 -0.10 18.00 17.90
N LEU A 342 0.53 17.14 17.09
CA LEU A 342 -0.06 15.86 16.69
C LEU A 342 -0.22 14.85 17.84
N LEU A 343 0.52 15.01 18.95
CA LEU A 343 0.34 14.18 20.13
C LEU A 343 -1.04 14.40 20.77
N GLU A 344 -1.46 15.66 20.95
CA GLU A 344 -2.78 15.99 21.52
C GLU A 344 -3.90 15.64 20.54
N VAL A 345 -3.68 15.88 19.24
CA VAL A 345 -4.63 15.46 18.19
C VAL A 345 -4.83 13.94 18.25
N SER A 346 -3.74 13.17 18.22
CA SER A 346 -3.80 11.72 18.23
C SER A 346 -4.43 11.16 19.51
N GLU A 347 -4.20 11.76 20.67
CA GLU A 347 -4.89 11.35 21.91
C GLU A 347 -6.42 11.43 21.76
N VAL A 348 -6.93 12.54 21.21
CA VAL A 348 -8.36 12.71 20.97
C VAL A 348 -8.87 11.77 19.88
N GLU A 349 -8.10 11.53 18.83
CA GLU A 349 -8.44 10.54 17.79
C GLU A 349 -8.61 9.14 18.40
N GLN A 350 -7.68 8.70 19.24
CA GLN A 350 -7.74 7.40 19.91
C GLN A 350 -8.92 7.32 20.88
N GLN A 351 -9.18 8.40 21.62
CA GLN A 351 -10.35 8.49 22.50
C GLN A 351 -11.65 8.31 21.72
N VAL A 352 -11.79 8.99 20.58
CA VAL A 352 -12.99 8.92 19.72
C VAL A 352 -13.13 7.54 19.04
N ALA A 353 -12.03 6.97 18.56
CA ALA A 353 -12.02 5.68 17.89
C ALA A 353 -12.21 4.49 18.85
N GLY A 354 -11.83 4.65 20.12
CA GLY A 354 -11.97 3.65 21.17
C GLY A 354 -13.23 3.83 22.04
N ASP A 355 -13.05 3.70 23.35
CA ASP A 355 -14.11 3.70 24.38
C ASP A 355 -14.44 5.09 24.96
N GLY A 356 -14.10 6.17 24.25
CA GLY A 356 -14.36 7.52 24.72
C GLY A 356 -15.85 7.79 24.96
N GLU A 357 -16.18 8.39 26.09
CA GLU A 357 -17.53 8.85 26.38
C GLU A 357 -17.88 10.06 25.50
N HIS A 358 -19.09 10.06 24.94
CA HIS A 358 -19.53 11.04 23.94
C HIS A 358 -19.30 12.49 24.36
N SER A 359 -19.69 12.88 25.57
CA SER A 359 -19.57 14.28 26.03
C SER A 359 -18.12 14.72 26.17
N GLN A 360 -17.23 13.83 26.64
CA GLN A 360 -15.79 14.08 26.71
C GLN A 360 -15.17 14.23 25.33
N CYS A 361 -15.48 13.30 24.41
CA CYS A 361 -15.01 13.36 23.03
C CYS A 361 -15.46 14.66 22.34
N LEU A 362 -16.74 15.01 22.43
CA LEU A 362 -17.28 16.24 21.83
C LEU A 362 -16.55 17.49 22.35
N ASN A 363 -16.34 17.58 23.67
CA ASN A 363 -15.64 18.72 24.26
C ASN A 363 -14.16 18.78 23.87
N ALA A 364 -13.48 17.63 23.80
CA ALA A 364 -12.10 17.53 23.36
C ALA A 364 -11.93 17.96 21.89
N VAL A 365 -12.80 17.46 21.01
CA VAL A 365 -12.84 17.86 19.59
C VAL A 365 -13.08 19.37 19.46
N ARG A 366 -14.08 19.93 20.15
CA ARG A 366 -14.34 21.39 20.14
C ARG A 366 -13.13 22.21 20.60
N ARG A 367 -12.43 21.76 21.65
CA ARG A 367 -11.22 22.43 22.16
C ARG A 367 -10.14 22.50 21.08
N LEU A 368 -9.82 21.36 20.46
CA LEU A 368 -8.84 21.29 19.37
C LEU A 368 -9.27 22.13 18.17
N LEU A 369 -10.57 22.15 17.85
CA LEU A 369 -11.11 22.97 16.76
C LEU A 369 -10.97 24.49 16.94
N GLN A 370 -10.53 24.95 18.11
CA GLN A 370 -10.27 26.37 18.39
C GLN A 370 -8.77 26.73 18.40
N GLN A 371 -7.87 25.74 18.39
CA GLN A 371 -6.42 25.96 18.45
C GLN A 371 -5.81 26.28 17.07
N GLU A 372 -5.21 27.45 16.88
CA GLU A 372 -4.65 27.86 15.56
C GLU A 372 -3.51 26.96 15.04
N ARG A 373 -2.82 26.21 15.91
CA ARG A 373 -1.71 25.33 15.50
C ARG A 373 -2.18 24.05 14.79
N ILE A 374 -3.44 23.68 14.93
CA ILE A 374 -3.98 22.47 14.31
C ILE A 374 -4.33 22.77 12.87
N THR A 375 -3.85 21.93 11.96
CA THR A 375 -4.09 22.11 10.53
C THR A 375 -5.56 21.85 10.19
N ASP A 376 -6.01 22.41 9.07
CA ASP A 376 -7.36 22.20 8.56
C ASP A 376 -7.68 20.72 8.30
N ILE A 377 -6.69 19.96 7.83
CA ILE A 377 -6.87 18.52 7.56
C ILE A 377 -7.00 17.73 8.87
N ASP A 378 -6.21 18.03 9.89
CA ASP A 378 -6.29 17.38 11.21
C ASP A 378 -7.61 17.72 11.92
N ALA A 379 -8.05 18.98 11.82
CA ALA A 379 -9.36 19.40 12.32
C ALA A 379 -10.51 18.67 11.60
N CYS A 380 -10.44 18.54 10.28
CA CYS A 380 -11.42 17.79 9.50
C CYS A 380 -11.48 16.31 9.91
N ARG A 381 -10.31 15.65 10.05
CA ARG A 381 -10.20 14.24 10.48
C ARG A 381 -10.88 13.99 11.83
N LEU A 382 -10.65 14.86 12.82
CA LEU A 382 -11.29 14.77 14.13
C LEU A 382 -12.83 14.80 14.01
N VAL A 383 -13.37 15.68 13.15
CA VAL A 383 -14.81 15.77 12.93
C VAL A 383 -15.33 14.55 12.16
N MET A 384 -14.59 14.03 11.18
CA MET A 384 -14.94 12.80 10.46
C MET A 384 -14.99 11.59 11.40
N LEU A 385 -13.99 11.43 12.26
CA LEU A 385 -13.95 10.36 13.28
C LEU A 385 -15.12 10.48 14.25
N TYR A 386 -15.38 11.69 14.77
CA TYR A 386 -16.53 11.95 15.64
C TYR A 386 -17.85 11.60 14.94
N ALA A 387 -18.01 12.01 13.69
CA ALA A 387 -19.21 11.76 12.90
C ALA A 387 -19.43 10.25 12.70
N LEU A 388 -18.40 9.52 12.28
CA LEU A 388 -18.46 8.06 12.12
C LEU A 388 -18.81 7.32 13.42
N ARG A 389 -18.29 7.79 14.56
CA ARG A 389 -18.53 7.16 15.87
C ARG A 389 -19.91 7.46 16.42
N PHE A 390 -20.36 8.72 16.31
CA PHE A 390 -21.49 9.25 17.08
C PHE A 390 -22.67 9.71 16.22
N GLU A 391 -22.72 9.44 14.92
CA GLU A 391 -23.85 9.78 14.03
C GLU A 391 -25.22 9.31 14.54
N THR A 392 -25.30 8.18 15.24
CA THR A 392 -26.54 7.64 15.81
C THR A 392 -26.78 8.07 17.26
N HIS A 393 -25.84 8.78 17.89
CA HIS A 393 -25.97 9.21 19.28
C HIS A 393 -27.04 10.31 19.39
N PRO A 394 -27.98 10.25 20.36
CA PRO A 394 -29.10 11.21 20.45
C PRO A 394 -28.66 12.67 20.58
N ASN A 395 -27.51 12.91 21.22
CA ASN A 395 -26.97 14.24 21.48
C ASN A 395 -25.78 14.59 20.57
N ASN A 396 -25.68 13.96 19.39
CA ASN A 396 -24.60 14.26 18.47
C ASN A 396 -24.65 15.73 18.00
N ASP A 397 -23.47 16.34 17.78
CA ASP A 397 -23.36 17.73 17.32
C ASP A 397 -22.50 17.85 16.05
N ILE A 398 -22.73 16.95 15.09
CA ILE A 398 -21.98 16.95 13.82
C ILE A 398 -22.14 18.29 13.10
N HIS A 399 -23.36 18.83 13.06
CA HIS A 399 -23.62 20.13 12.43
C HIS A 399 -22.85 21.27 13.13
N GLY A 400 -22.84 21.32 14.47
CA GLY A 400 -22.09 22.33 15.21
C GLY A 400 -20.59 22.25 14.96
N LEU A 401 -20.02 21.05 14.93
CA LEU A 401 -18.61 20.83 14.59
C LEU A 401 -18.28 21.27 13.16
N VAL A 402 -19.14 20.98 12.19
CA VAL A 402 -19.01 21.45 10.80
C VAL A 402 -19.05 22.98 10.73
N GLN A 403 -19.91 23.64 11.51
CA GLN A 403 -19.93 25.11 11.59
C GLN A 403 -18.66 25.68 12.23
N LEU A 404 -18.05 24.98 13.20
CA LEU A 404 -16.76 25.38 13.76
C LEU A 404 -15.63 25.30 12.73
N LEU A 405 -15.59 24.25 11.89
CA LEU A 405 -14.65 24.18 10.76
C LEU A 405 -14.81 25.37 9.80
N LYS A 406 -16.05 25.69 9.41
CA LYS A 406 -16.34 26.85 8.55
C LYS A 406 -15.89 28.17 9.19
N ARG A 407 -16.10 28.34 10.50
CA ARG A 407 -15.70 29.56 11.24
C ARG A 407 -14.18 29.71 11.36
N ARG A 408 -13.43 28.61 11.43
CA ARG A 408 -11.96 28.64 11.38
C ARG A 408 -11.44 29.06 9.99
N GLY A 409 -12.27 28.97 8.94
CA GLY A 409 -11.87 29.22 7.56
C GLY A 409 -11.37 27.96 6.84
N THR A 410 -11.65 26.77 7.38
CA THR A 410 -11.33 25.50 6.73
C THR A 410 -12.00 25.43 5.36
N GLY A 411 -11.23 25.05 4.34
CA GLY A 411 -11.70 25.01 2.95
C GLY A 411 -12.99 24.21 2.75
N ILE A 412 -13.84 24.65 1.82
CA ILE A 412 -15.15 24.03 1.54
C ILE A 412 -15.02 22.54 1.23
N ARG A 413 -14.00 22.15 0.45
CA ARG A 413 -13.71 20.76 0.08
C ARG A 413 -13.50 19.86 1.31
N LEU A 414 -12.77 20.32 2.32
CA LEU A 414 -12.57 19.56 3.56
C LEU A 414 -13.83 19.51 4.41
N THR A 415 -14.59 20.59 4.43
CA THR A 415 -15.86 20.63 5.17
C THR A 415 -16.88 19.63 4.58
N ASP A 416 -16.95 19.54 3.24
CA ASP A 416 -17.83 18.60 2.54
C ASP A 416 -17.38 17.13 2.72
N ALA A 417 -16.10 16.89 3.02
CA ALA A 417 -15.58 15.55 3.29
C ALA A 417 -16.25 14.87 4.50
N VAL A 418 -16.72 15.65 5.48
CA VAL A 418 -17.47 15.13 6.65
C VAL A 418 -18.79 14.50 6.23
N LYS A 419 -19.48 15.09 5.25
CA LYS A 419 -20.69 14.49 4.69
C LYS A 419 -20.33 13.30 3.81
N ALA A 420 -19.31 13.46 2.96
CA ALA A 420 -18.87 12.41 2.05
C ALA A 420 -18.47 11.11 2.78
N VAL A 421 -17.84 11.19 3.95
CA VAL A 421 -17.48 9.99 4.73
C VAL A 421 -18.68 9.27 5.33
N LEU A 422 -19.73 10.00 5.73
CA LEU A 422 -20.99 9.40 6.19
C LEU A 422 -21.77 8.76 5.03
N ASP A 423 -21.78 9.39 3.86
CA ASP A 423 -22.39 8.83 2.65
C ASP A 423 -21.61 7.57 2.16
N PHE A 424 -20.29 7.56 2.36
CA PHE A 424 -19.42 6.42 2.03
C PHE A 424 -19.59 5.25 3.00
N ALA A 425 -19.52 5.51 4.31
CA ALA A 425 -19.37 4.49 5.34
C ALA A 425 -20.14 4.79 6.65
N GLY A 426 -21.25 5.52 6.58
CA GLY A 426 -22.13 5.75 7.73
C GLY A 426 -22.83 4.47 8.21
N ALA A 427 -23.51 4.56 9.36
CA ALA A 427 -24.11 3.44 10.09
C ALA A 427 -25.20 2.71 9.27
N SER A 428 -25.82 3.40 8.31
CA SER A 428 -26.80 2.81 7.39
C SER A 428 -26.16 1.88 6.34
N ARG A 429 -24.87 2.04 6.06
CA ARG A 429 -24.13 1.23 5.07
C ARG A 429 -23.25 0.17 5.73
N ARG A 430 -22.72 0.45 6.92
CA ARG A 430 -21.91 -0.51 7.69
C ARG A 430 -22.79 -1.62 8.25
N GLN A 431 -22.44 -2.87 7.96
CA GLN A 431 -23.11 -4.04 8.54
C GLN A 431 -22.47 -4.48 9.87
N ASN A 432 -21.16 -4.30 10.01
CA ASN A 432 -20.43 -4.63 11.21
C ASN A 432 -20.37 -3.41 12.14
N ASP A 433 -20.52 -3.65 13.45
CA ASP A 433 -20.29 -2.61 14.42
C ASP A 433 -18.78 -2.44 14.64
N LEU A 434 -18.21 -1.51 13.86
CA LEU A 434 -16.79 -1.10 13.91
C LEU A 434 -16.35 -0.74 15.33
N PHE A 435 -17.28 -0.30 16.18
CA PHE A 435 -17.00 0.20 17.53
C PHE A 435 -17.54 -0.71 18.66
N ALA A 436 -18.33 -1.76 18.36
CA ALA A 436 -18.84 -2.73 19.36
C ALA A 436 -17.74 -3.54 20.04
N GLY A 437 -16.61 -3.74 19.36
CA GLY A 437 -15.52 -4.59 19.84
C GLY A 437 -14.82 -4.07 21.10
N SER A 438 -15.05 -2.80 21.45
CA SER A 438 -14.30 -2.11 22.49
C SER A 438 -14.57 -2.67 23.91
N ALA A 439 -15.78 -3.15 24.20
CA ALA A 439 -16.11 -3.72 25.51
C ALA A 439 -15.71 -5.20 25.72
N MET A 440 -15.60 -6.02 24.66
CA MET A 440 -15.35 -7.48 24.78
C MET A 440 -14.03 -7.98 24.17
N ALA A 441 -13.33 -7.21 23.33
CA ALA A 441 -12.01 -7.60 22.81
C ALA A 441 -10.84 -7.26 23.77
N MET A 442 -11.09 -6.41 24.77
CA MET A 442 -10.12 -5.97 25.79
C MET A 442 -9.54 -7.09 26.66
N THR A 443 -10.08 -8.31 26.63
CA THR A 443 -9.55 -9.40 27.49
C THR A 443 -8.41 -10.23 26.90
N LYS A 444 -7.94 -10.02 25.65
CA LYS A 444 -6.93 -10.96 25.10
C LYS A 444 -5.72 -10.47 24.31
N ARG A 445 -5.49 -9.18 24.05
CA ARG A 445 -4.24 -8.77 23.35
C ARG A 445 -3.65 -7.47 23.86
N PHE A 446 -3.13 -7.54 25.09
CA PHE A 446 -2.18 -6.58 25.63
C PHE A 446 -0.91 -6.57 24.78
N ILE A 447 -0.74 -5.57 23.91
CA ILE A 447 0.58 -5.22 23.39
C ILE A 447 1.29 -4.46 24.51
N LYS A 448 1.85 -5.21 25.47
CA LYS A 448 2.82 -4.65 26.41
C LYS A 448 4.00 -4.16 25.56
N GLY A 449 4.18 -2.84 25.47
CA GLY A 449 5.45 -2.28 25.02
C GLY A 449 6.59 -2.85 25.86
N LEU A 450 7.83 -2.75 25.36
CA LEU A 450 9.06 -3.29 25.98
C LEU A 450 9.30 -2.83 27.45
N LYS A 451 8.48 -1.94 28.00
CA LYS A 451 8.51 -1.46 29.40
C LYS A 451 7.18 -1.54 30.17
N GLY A 452 6.14 -2.18 29.64
CA GLY A 452 4.86 -2.34 30.35
C GLY A 452 4.07 -1.03 30.57
N VAL A 453 4.42 0.04 29.86
CA VAL A 453 3.65 1.30 29.81
C VAL A 453 2.75 1.26 28.58
N GLU A 454 1.45 1.45 28.78
CA GLU A 454 0.46 1.52 27.70
C GLU A 454 0.77 2.72 26.79
N ASN A 455 0.78 2.49 25.48
CA ASN A 455 0.92 3.57 24.52
C ASN A 455 -0.46 4.11 24.18
N ILE A 456 -0.82 5.25 24.77
CA ILE A 456 -2.11 5.94 24.55
C ILE A 456 -2.34 6.31 23.08
N TYR A 457 -1.28 6.38 22.27
CA TYR A 457 -1.35 6.78 20.87
C TYR A 457 -1.60 5.61 19.90
N THR A 458 -1.66 4.36 20.39
CA THR A 458 -1.84 3.16 19.55
C THR A 458 -2.83 2.17 20.18
N GLN A 459 -3.97 2.67 20.64
CA GLN A 459 -5.03 1.85 21.27
C GLN A 459 -5.95 1.21 20.23
N HIS A 460 -6.26 1.94 19.16
CA HIS A 460 -7.02 1.45 18.03
C HIS A 460 -6.30 0.24 17.38
N GLU A 461 -7.09 -0.77 17.03
CA GLU A 461 -6.64 -1.91 16.23
C GLU A 461 -7.47 -1.93 14.93
N PRO A 462 -6.83 -1.89 13.74
CA PRO A 462 -7.55 -1.91 12.48
C PRO A 462 -8.50 -3.09 12.37
N PHE A 463 -9.65 -2.90 11.70
CA PHE A 463 -10.66 -3.95 11.58
C PHE A 463 -10.10 -5.24 10.95
N ILE A 464 -9.12 -5.11 10.06
CA ILE A 464 -8.43 -6.25 9.45
C ILE A 464 -7.87 -7.21 10.52
N CYS A 465 -7.40 -6.75 11.67
CA CYS A 465 -6.89 -7.64 12.72
C CYS A 465 -7.96 -8.58 13.26
N GLN A 466 -9.19 -8.08 13.44
CA GLN A 466 -10.33 -8.90 13.85
C GLN A 466 -10.69 -9.90 12.75
N LEU A 467 -10.68 -9.45 11.49
CA LEU A 467 -10.92 -10.29 10.32
C LEU A 467 -9.91 -11.43 10.21
N LEU A 468 -8.62 -11.13 10.37
CA LEU A 468 -7.55 -12.12 10.40
C LEU A 468 -7.75 -13.14 11.53
N ASP A 469 -8.16 -12.68 12.71
CA ASP A 469 -8.43 -13.56 13.85
C ASP A 469 -9.60 -14.51 13.59
N PHE A 470 -10.69 -14.03 12.98
CA PHE A 470 -11.81 -14.87 12.58
C PHE A 470 -11.42 -15.86 11.48
N LEU A 471 -10.62 -15.43 10.51
CA LEU A 471 -10.11 -16.27 9.44
C LEU A 471 -9.22 -17.40 9.96
N ILE A 472 -8.22 -17.07 10.78
CA ILE A 472 -7.30 -18.06 11.38
C ILE A 472 -8.07 -19.09 12.21
N LYS A 473 -9.12 -18.66 12.92
CA LYS A 473 -9.94 -19.54 13.78
C LYS A 473 -11.06 -20.26 13.02
N GLY A 474 -11.25 -20.00 11.72
CA GLY A 474 -12.35 -20.57 10.93
C GLY A 474 -13.74 -20.11 11.40
N ARG A 475 -13.85 -18.90 11.97
CA ARG A 475 -15.09 -18.33 12.54
C ARG A 475 -15.63 -17.13 11.77
N LEU A 476 -15.14 -16.91 10.56
CA LEU A 476 -15.60 -15.80 9.75
C LEU A 476 -17.06 -16.03 9.31
N SER A 477 -17.94 -15.07 9.62
CA SER A 477 -19.39 -15.15 9.35
C SER A 477 -19.70 -15.45 7.88
N GLU A 478 -20.53 -16.46 7.63
CA GLU A 478 -20.99 -16.81 6.28
C GLU A 478 -22.05 -15.85 5.73
N SER A 479 -22.80 -15.16 6.58
CA SER A 479 -23.76 -14.15 6.13
C SER A 479 -23.08 -12.85 5.74
N ALA A 480 -22.09 -12.40 6.52
CA ALA A 480 -21.35 -11.17 6.24
C ALA A 480 -20.28 -11.37 5.16
N TYR A 481 -19.70 -12.57 5.09
CA TYR A 481 -18.68 -12.91 4.10
C TYR A 481 -18.99 -14.24 3.39
N PRO A 482 -20.02 -14.32 2.55
CA PRO A 482 -20.39 -15.56 1.86
C PRO A 482 -19.33 -16.03 0.86
N HIS A 483 -19.42 -17.30 0.49
CA HIS A 483 -18.65 -17.88 -0.62
C HIS A 483 -19.32 -17.59 -1.98
N VAL A 484 -18.52 -17.46 -3.04
CA VAL A 484 -19.03 -17.34 -4.42
C VAL A 484 -19.76 -18.61 -4.88
N SER A 485 -19.22 -19.79 -4.51
CA SER A 485 -19.85 -21.08 -4.78
C SER A 485 -20.14 -21.81 -3.47
N ALA A 486 -21.36 -22.32 -3.33
CA ALA A 486 -21.78 -23.14 -2.19
C ALA A 486 -21.05 -24.51 -2.13
N GLN A 487 -20.42 -24.93 -3.23
CA GLN A 487 -19.54 -26.10 -3.29
C GLN A 487 -18.10 -25.81 -2.84
N ALA A 488 -17.89 -24.72 -2.07
CA ALA A 488 -16.59 -24.43 -1.47
C ALA A 488 -16.06 -25.69 -0.79
N GLN A 489 -14.79 -26.01 -1.06
CA GLN A 489 -14.15 -27.28 -0.73
C GLN A 489 -14.23 -27.58 0.78
N GLN A 490 -15.33 -28.20 1.21
CA GLN A 490 -15.52 -28.63 2.59
C GLN A 490 -14.40 -29.60 2.94
N GLY A 491 -13.61 -29.27 3.96
CA GLY A 491 -12.50 -30.08 4.45
C GLY A 491 -11.12 -29.75 3.88
N VAL A 492 -10.98 -28.81 2.94
CA VAL A 492 -9.65 -28.36 2.50
C VAL A 492 -9.07 -27.35 3.48
N ARG A 493 -7.90 -27.67 4.02
CA ARG A 493 -7.16 -26.80 4.93
C ARG A 493 -6.68 -25.56 4.19
N VAL A 494 -7.07 -24.39 4.69
CA VAL A 494 -6.61 -23.10 4.19
C VAL A 494 -5.25 -22.78 4.82
N ASP A 495 -4.18 -22.94 4.05
CA ASP A 495 -2.81 -22.60 4.48
C ASP A 495 -2.37 -21.22 4.01
N ASN A 496 -3.16 -20.55 3.17
CA ASN A 496 -2.86 -19.25 2.59
C ASN A 496 -4.12 -18.39 2.52
N ILE A 497 -4.01 -17.13 2.90
CA ILE A 497 -5.08 -16.14 2.81
C ILE A 497 -4.56 -14.96 1.98
N ILE A 498 -5.36 -14.56 1.01
CA ILE A 498 -5.11 -13.40 0.17
C ILE A 498 -6.27 -12.44 0.42
N LEU A 499 -5.97 -11.23 0.89
CA LEU A 499 -6.96 -10.18 1.09
C LEU A 499 -6.83 -9.17 -0.03
N PHE A 500 -7.95 -8.79 -0.65
CA PHE A 500 -8.00 -7.68 -1.59
C PHE A 500 -8.90 -6.58 -1.02
N ILE A 501 -8.34 -5.37 -0.84
CA ILE A 501 -9.08 -4.19 -0.37
C ILE A 501 -9.36 -3.25 -1.55
N ILE A 502 -10.63 -3.15 -1.93
CA ILE A 502 -11.14 -2.13 -2.86
C ILE A 502 -11.07 -0.77 -2.15
N GLY A 503 -10.59 0.27 -2.83
CA GLY A 503 -10.46 1.61 -2.24
C GLY A 503 -9.16 1.88 -1.50
N GLY A 504 -8.31 0.86 -1.34
CA GLY A 504 -6.96 1.02 -0.82
C GLY A 504 -6.76 0.51 0.61
N ALA A 505 -5.52 0.10 0.89
CA ALA A 505 -5.09 -0.36 2.20
C ALA A 505 -4.20 0.69 2.87
N THR A 506 -3.98 0.56 4.18
CA THR A 506 -3.02 1.41 4.90
C THR A 506 -1.76 0.64 5.28
N TYR A 507 -0.69 1.37 5.63
CA TYR A 507 0.51 0.74 6.19
C TYR A 507 0.29 0.15 7.59
N GLU A 508 -0.74 0.62 8.33
CA GLU A 508 -1.15 0.00 9.59
C GLU A 508 -1.72 -1.41 9.35
N GLU A 509 -2.56 -1.56 8.32
CA GLU A 509 -3.10 -2.86 7.89
C GLU A 509 -2.01 -3.77 7.31
N SER A 510 -1.08 -3.21 6.53
CA SER A 510 0.09 -3.97 6.07
C SER A 510 0.91 -4.50 7.24
N ARG A 511 1.14 -3.69 8.28
CA ARG A 511 1.82 -4.13 9.50
C ARG A 511 1.06 -5.25 10.21
N ALA A 512 -0.27 -5.20 10.26
CA ALA A 512 -1.07 -6.29 10.82
C ALA A 512 -0.83 -7.62 10.10
N ILE A 513 -0.77 -7.58 8.76
CA ILE A 513 -0.47 -8.74 7.92
C ILE A 513 0.96 -9.24 8.14
N TYR A 514 1.93 -8.34 8.24
CA TYR A 514 3.30 -8.69 8.61
C TYR A 514 3.35 -9.42 9.96
N LEU A 515 2.73 -8.87 11.00
CA LEU A 515 2.74 -9.47 12.34
C LEU A 515 2.08 -10.84 12.36
N ALA A 516 1.00 -11.04 11.59
CA ALA A 516 0.37 -12.35 11.44
C ALA A 516 1.32 -13.36 10.77
N ASN A 517 2.05 -12.94 9.73
CA ASN A 517 3.07 -13.75 9.08
C ASN A 517 4.30 -14.04 9.98
N GLU A 518 4.71 -13.13 10.85
CA GLU A 518 5.77 -13.40 11.83
C GLU A 518 5.32 -14.42 12.89
N ARG A 519 4.09 -14.29 13.40
CA ARG A 519 3.51 -15.29 14.33
C ARG A 519 3.42 -16.69 13.73
N ARG A 520 3.26 -16.78 12.40
CA ARG A 520 3.29 -18.06 11.69
C ARG A 520 4.66 -18.74 11.77
N LYS A 521 5.77 -18.01 11.78
CA LYS A 521 7.12 -18.62 11.89
C LYS A 521 7.30 -19.43 13.17
N THR A 522 6.58 -19.07 14.22
CA THR A 522 6.58 -19.77 15.51
C THR A 522 5.37 -20.69 15.71
N SER A 523 4.34 -20.59 14.86
CA SER A 523 3.08 -21.35 14.96
C SER A 523 2.81 -22.13 13.67
N ALA A 524 3.11 -23.44 13.67
CA ALA A 524 3.05 -24.31 12.49
C ALA A 524 1.67 -24.43 11.79
N ASN A 525 0.60 -23.91 12.39
CA ASN A 525 -0.77 -24.01 11.87
C ASN A 525 -1.40 -22.69 11.40
N ALA A 526 -0.68 -21.55 11.47
CA ALA A 526 -1.21 -20.30 10.96
C ALA A 526 -1.06 -20.20 9.41
N PRO A 527 -2.07 -19.67 8.69
CA PRO A 527 -1.98 -19.46 7.26
C PRO A 527 -0.98 -18.35 6.91
N ALA A 528 -0.34 -18.47 5.75
CA ALA A 528 0.40 -17.39 5.10
C ALA A 528 -0.57 -16.28 4.68
N MET A 529 -0.16 -15.01 4.76
CA MET A 529 -1.04 -13.89 4.40
C MET A 529 -0.41 -12.97 3.35
N LEU A 530 -1.23 -12.54 2.39
CA LEU A 530 -0.87 -11.59 1.34
C LEU A 530 -1.96 -10.53 1.26
N LEU A 531 -1.57 -9.26 1.25
CA LEU A 531 -2.44 -8.11 1.09
C LEU A 531 -2.28 -7.53 -0.31
N LEU A 532 -3.40 -7.38 -1.00
CA LEU A 532 -3.53 -6.73 -2.28
C LEU A 532 -4.43 -5.50 -2.11
N SER A 533 -4.10 -4.39 -2.75
CA SER A 533 -4.92 -3.17 -2.67
C SER A 533 -4.87 -2.34 -3.94
N THR A 534 -5.91 -1.55 -4.19
CA THR A 534 -5.91 -0.59 -5.32
C THR A 534 -4.80 0.46 -5.15
N CYS A 535 -4.62 0.97 -3.94
CA CYS A 535 -3.56 1.90 -3.56
C CYS A 535 -3.14 1.73 -2.09
N MET A 536 -2.11 2.48 -1.68
CA MET A 536 -1.78 2.69 -0.26
C MET A 536 -2.28 4.07 0.16
N LEU A 537 -3.12 4.11 1.19
CA LEU A 537 -3.76 5.30 1.72
C LEU A 537 -3.00 5.89 2.91
N ASN A 538 -2.93 7.21 2.93
CA ASN A 538 -2.86 8.06 4.11
C ASN A 538 -4.15 8.89 4.25
N ALA A 539 -4.31 9.62 5.36
CA ALA A 539 -5.53 10.40 5.60
C ALA A 539 -5.84 11.40 4.48
N LYS A 540 -4.82 12.08 3.96
CA LYS A 540 -4.98 13.02 2.84
C LYS A 540 -5.55 12.34 1.59
N SER A 541 -4.94 11.25 1.15
CA SER A 541 -5.37 10.53 -0.05
C SER A 541 -6.77 9.92 0.11
N PHE A 542 -7.13 9.48 1.32
CA PHE A 542 -8.47 8.97 1.60
C PHE A 542 -9.52 10.08 1.56
N ILE A 543 -9.23 11.24 2.18
CA ILE A 543 -10.10 12.42 2.11
C ILE A 543 -10.26 12.90 0.66
N ASP A 544 -9.17 12.96 -0.11
CA ASP A 544 -9.21 13.33 -1.52
C ASP A 544 -10.06 12.35 -2.36
N GLU A 545 -10.02 11.04 -2.05
CA GLU A 545 -10.88 10.04 -2.68
C GLU A 545 -12.36 10.28 -2.39
N LEU A 546 -12.71 10.56 -1.12
CA LEU A 546 -14.08 10.86 -0.72
C LEU A 546 -14.63 12.11 -1.41
N ILE A 547 -13.83 13.18 -1.44
CA ILE A 547 -14.20 14.46 -2.06
C ILE A 547 -14.35 14.30 -3.58
N SER A 548 -13.42 13.59 -4.23
CA SER A 548 -13.47 13.38 -5.68
C SER A 548 -14.70 12.58 -6.10
N ALA A 549 -15.10 11.57 -5.31
CA ALA A 549 -16.33 10.84 -5.56
C ALA A 549 -17.55 11.75 -5.35
N HIS A 550 -17.63 12.44 -4.21
CA HIS A 550 -18.81 13.26 -3.87
C HIS A 550 -19.03 14.44 -4.84
N SER A 551 -17.95 15.10 -5.28
CA SER A 551 -18.04 16.28 -6.18
C SER A 551 -18.54 15.93 -7.58
N CYS A 552 -18.44 14.67 -8.00
CA CYS A 552 -19.01 14.22 -9.28
C CYS A 552 -20.50 13.87 -9.17
N ALA A 553 -21.07 13.86 -7.96
CA ALA A 553 -22.47 13.51 -7.69
C ALA A 553 -23.38 14.74 -7.52
N SER A 554 -22.79 15.88 -7.12
CA SER A 554 -23.41 17.21 -7.04
C SER A 554 -23.37 17.94 -8.37
#